data_AF-A0A928Y4R8-F1
#
_entry.id   AF-A0A928Y4R8-F1
#
_cell.length_a   1.000
_cell.length_b   1.000
_cell.length_c   1.000
_cell.angle_alpha   90.00
_cell.angle_beta   90.00
_cell.angle_gamma   90.00
#
_symmetry.space_group_name_H-M   'P 1'
#
loop_
_entity.id
_entity.type
_entity.pdbx_description
1 polymer ?
#
loop_
_entity_poly.entity_id
_entity_poly.type
_entity_poly.pdbx_seq_one_letter_code
_entity_poly.pdbx_strand_id
1 'polypeptide(L)'
;MSLLVLLLLPFAGCAVAALLPTNARNLESLFAAAVALAVALPLAWLYPQIAAGAVLVERLPWLGSLGVDLVVRLDGFAWMFAMLVSGMGLLVIIYARYYLSPSDPAARFH
;
A
#
# COMPACT_ATOMS: atom_id res chain seq x y z
N MET A 1 12.05 -10.09 -1.74
CA MET A 1 11.18 -8.97 -2.19
C MET A 1 11.50 -7.77 -1.30
N SER A 2 11.62 -6.58 -1.86
CA SER A 2 11.98 -5.37 -1.10
C SER A 2 10.76 -4.88 -0.29
N LEU A 3 10.96 -4.70 1.02
CA LEU A 3 10.04 -4.05 1.94
C LEU A 3 9.91 -2.54 1.65
N LEU A 4 10.98 -1.89 1.16
CA LEU A 4 10.93 -0.49 0.73
C LEU A 4 9.97 -0.32 -0.45
N VAL A 5 9.98 -1.25 -1.42
CA VAL A 5 9.01 -1.22 -2.51
C VAL A 5 7.58 -1.35 -1.99
N LEU A 6 7.31 -2.29 -1.07
CA LEU A 6 5.98 -2.41 -0.44
C LEU A 6 5.54 -1.14 0.28
N LEU A 7 6.48 -0.50 0.99
CA LEU A 7 6.23 0.75 1.70
C LEU A 7 5.89 1.89 0.73
N LEU A 8 6.62 2.00 -0.38
CA LEU A 8 6.51 3.11 -1.33
C LEU A 8 5.37 2.94 -2.34
N LEU A 9 4.87 1.72 -2.54
CA LEU A 9 3.88 1.41 -3.58
C LEU A 9 2.56 2.21 -3.43
N PRO A 10 1.98 2.38 -2.24
CA PRO A 10 0.80 3.25 -2.06
C PRO A 10 1.07 4.71 -2.41
N PHE A 11 2.26 5.23 -2.10
CA PHE A 11 2.64 6.61 -2.40
C PHE A 11 2.81 6.82 -3.91
N ALA A 12 3.45 5.86 -4.59
CA ALA A 12 3.55 5.86 -6.04
C ALA A 12 2.16 5.76 -6.69
N GLY A 13 1.28 4.91 -6.14
CA GLY A 13 -0.13 4.82 -6.54
C GLY A 13 -0.85 6.16 -6.41
N CYS A 14 -0.74 6.84 -5.27
CA CYS A 14 -1.34 8.15 -5.06
C CYS A 14 -0.82 9.21 -6.06
N ALA A 15 0.49 9.23 -6.33
CA ALA A 15 1.08 10.14 -7.32
C ALA A 15 0.53 9.89 -8.74
N VAL A 16 0.33 8.63 -9.13
CA VAL A 16 -0.29 8.28 -10.42
C VAL A 16 -1.78 8.60 -10.44
N ALA A 17 -2.50 8.32 -9.35
CA ALA A 17 -3.93 8.62 -9.23
C ALA A 17 -4.20 10.13 -9.36
N ALA A 18 -3.32 10.98 -8.81
CA ALA A 18 -3.42 12.44 -8.94
C ALA A 18 -3.28 12.96 -10.39
N LEU A 19 -2.73 12.14 -11.31
CA LEU A 19 -2.60 12.47 -12.73
C LEU A 19 -3.77 11.93 -13.57
N LEU A 20 -4.66 11.11 -12.98
CA LEU A 20 -5.80 10.55 -13.71
C LEU A 20 -6.88 11.61 -13.98
N PRO A 21 -7.63 11.49 -15.09
CA PRO A 21 -8.71 12.41 -15.38
C PRO A 21 -9.87 12.19 -14.40
N THR A 22 -10.36 13.27 -13.79
CA THR A 22 -11.45 13.26 -12.79
C THR A 22 -12.77 12.63 -13.26
N ASN A 23 -12.95 12.44 -14.57
CA ASN A 23 -14.12 11.80 -15.17
C ASN A 23 -13.97 10.27 -15.33
N ALA A 24 -12.82 9.69 -14.93
CA ALA A 24 -12.48 8.28 -15.12
C ALA A 24 -12.69 7.43 -13.85
N ARG A 25 -13.79 7.65 -13.12
CA ARG A 25 -14.12 7.00 -11.83
C ARG A 25 -13.86 5.49 -11.79
N ASN A 26 -14.26 4.75 -12.83
CA ASN A 26 -14.05 3.29 -12.88
C ASN A 26 -12.57 2.92 -12.97
N LEU A 27 -11.79 3.70 -13.72
CA LEU A 27 -10.35 3.48 -13.87
C LEU A 27 -9.62 3.81 -12.57
N GLU A 28 -9.97 4.91 -11.91
CA GLU A 28 -9.40 5.33 -10.63
C GLU A 28 -9.66 4.29 -9.53
N SER A 29 -10.91 3.85 -9.37
CA SER A 29 -11.27 2.83 -8.38
C SER A 29 -10.58 1.50 -8.65
N LEU A 30 -10.50 1.06 -9.92
CA LEU A 30 -9.79 -0.17 -10.29
C LEU A 30 -8.29 -0.04 -10.04
N PHE A 31 -7.71 1.12 -10.36
CA PHE A 31 -6.30 1.40 -10.14
C PHE A 31 -5.96 1.40 -8.64
N ALA A 32 -6.74 2.11 -7.81
CA ALA A 32 -6.56 2.12 -6.37
C ALA A 32 -6.69 0.70 -5.77
N ALA A 33 -7.66 -0.09 -6.23
CA ALA A 33 -7.82 -1.48 -5.81
C ALA A 33 -6.62 -2.34 -6.24
N ALA A 34 -6.08 -2.13 -7.44
CA ALA A 34 -4.89 -2.82 -7.92
C ALA A 34 -3.65 -2.46 -7.09
N VAL A 35 -3.47 -1.20 -6.72
CA VAL A 35 -2.40 -0.74 -5.81
C VAL A 35 -2.54 -1.41 -4.44
N ALA A 36 -3.74 -1.44 -3.86
CA ALA A 36 -3.98 -2.12 -2.58
C ALA A 36 -3.69 -3.62 -2.65
N LEU A 37 -4.10 -4.30 -3.73
CA LEU A 37 -3.78 -5.71 -3.97
C LEU A 37 -2.28 -5.96 -4.16
N ALA A 38 -1.58 -5.05 -4.85
CA ALA A 38 -0.13 -5.12 -5.05
C ALA A 38 0.66 -4.96 -3.74
N VAL A 39 0.04 -4.46 -2.67
CA VAL A 39 0.59 -4.48 -1.31
C VAL A 39 0.12 -5.71 -0.52
N ALA A 40 -1.19 -6.01 -0.54
CA ALA A 40 -1.77 -7.05 0.28
C ALA A 40 -1.33 -8.47 -0.13
N LEU A 41 -1.27 -8.77 -1.43
CA LEU A 41 -0.90 -10.11 -1.91
C LEU A 41 0.54 -10.46 -1.55
N PRO A 42 1.53 -9.58 -1.77
CA PRO A 42 2.89 -9.93 -1.42
C PRO A 42 3.12 -9.93 0.11
N LEU A 43 2.40 -9.13 0.89
CA LEU A 43 2.40 -9.27 2.36
C LEU A 43 1.87 -10.65 2.76
N ALA A 44 0.76 -11.12 2.19
CA ALA A 44 0.23 -12.45 2.44
C ALA A 44 1.23 -13.55 2.05
N TRP A 45 1.98 -13.37 0.96
CA TRP A 45 3.03 -14.29 0.54
C TRP A 45 4.19 -14.41 1.53
N LEU A 46 4.47 -13.37 2.32
CA LEU A 46 5.49 -13.40 3.37
C LEU A 46 5.07 -14.15 4.63
N TYR A 47 3.78 -14.52 4.75
CA TYR A 47 3.23 -15.17 5.96
C TYR A 47 4.03 -16.38 6.45
N PRO A 48 4.47 -17.35 5.62
CA PRO A 48 5.20 -18.51 6.12
C PRO A 48 6.50 -18.16 6.85
N GLN A 49 7.20 -17.11 6.39
CA GLN A 49 8.44 -16.65 7.03
C GLN A 49 8.13 -15.98 8.37
N ILE A 50 7.12 -15.12 8.39
CA ILE A 50 6.68 -14.40 9.59
C ILE A 50 6.14 -15.39 10.64
N ALA A 51 5.36 -16.38 10.23
CA ALA A 51 4.83 -17.44 11.09
C ALA A 51 5.94 -18.34 11.66
N ALA A 52 7.06 -18.51 10.95
CA ALA A 52 8.26 -19.18 11.44
C ALA A 52 9.09 -18.30 12.40
N GLY A 53 8.63 -17.09 12.74
CA GLY A 53 9.31 -16.16 13.64
C GLY A 53 10.38 -15.30 12.98
N ALA A 54 10.46 -15.27 11.64
CA ALA A 54 11.39 -14.39 10.95
C ALA A 54 11.03 -12.92 11.16
N VAL A 55 12.06 -12.09 11.29
CA VAL A 55 11.95 -10.62 11.27
C VAL A 55 12.68 -10.12 10.04
N LEU A 56 11.92 -9.66 9.05
CA LEU A 56 12.49 -9.15 7.81
C LEU A 56 12.90 -7.70 8.02
N VAL A 57 14.12 -7.34 7.60
CA VAL A 57 14.66 -6.00 7.76
C VAL A 57 15.32 -5.55 6.47
N GLU A 58 14.96 -4.36 6.01
CA GLU A 58 15.63 -3.67 4.92
C GLU A 58 16.11 -2.30 5.41
N ARG A 59 17.36 -1.95 5.07
CA ARG A 59 17.99 -0.69 5.47
C ARG A 59 18.41 0.08 4.24
N LEU A 60 18.02 1.36 4.22
CA LEU A 60 18.50 2.33 3.24
C LEU A 60 19.26 3.43 4.00
N PRO A 61 20.57 3.57 3.79
CA PRO A 61 21.32 4.70 4.34
C PRO A 61 20.72 6.00 3.82
N TRP A 62 20.30 6.90 4.71
CA TRP A 62 19.66 8.16 4.31
C TRP A 62 20.59 9.35 4.52
N LEU A 63 21.08 9.54 5.74
CA LEU A 63 22.08 10.56 6.07
C LEU A 63 23.26 9.86 6.75
N GLY A 64 24.05 9.15 5.95
CA GLY A 64 25.15 8.30 6.44
C GLY A 64 26.19 9.06 7.27
N SER A 65 26.46 10.33 6.96
CA SER A 65 27.36 11.18 7.75
C SER A 65 26.84 11.48 9.16
N LEU A 66 25.51 11.39 9.36
CA LEU A 66 24.84 11.57 10.65
C LEU A 66 24.49 10.23 11.31
N GLY A 67 24.83 9.10 10.69
CA GLY A 67 24.46 7.76 11.16
C GLY A 67 22.95 7.48 11.12
N VAL A 68 22.21 8.14 10.22
CA VAL A 68 20.74 7.96 10.10
C VAL A 68 20.39 7.07 8.92
N ASP A 69 19.69 5.99 9.21
CA ASP A 69 19.17 5.02 8.23
C ASP A 69 17.64 5.01 8.23
N LEU A 70 17.05 4.84 7.05
CA LEU A 70 15.66 4.42 6.92
C LEU A 70 15.61 2.89 7.05
N VAL A 71 15.00 2.41 8.13
CA VAL A 71 14.92 0.97 8.41
C VAL A 71 13.47 0.53 8.36
N VAL A 72 13.16 -0.36 7.41
CA VAL A 72 11.86 -1.02 7.33
C VAL A 72 12.00 -2.39 7.95
N ARG A 73 11.27 -2.62 9.05
CA ARG A 73 11.28 -3.88 9.79
C ARG A 73 9.86 -4.46 9.81
N LEU A 74 9.75 -5.73 9.44
CA LEU A 74 8.51 -6.49 9.39
C LEU A 74 8.64 -7.73 10.27
N ASP A 75 8.14 -7.63 11.50
CA ASP A 75 7.90 -8.77 12.40
C ASP A 75 6.42 -9.18 12.40
N GLY A 76 6.04 -10.18 13.21
CA GLY A 76 4.66 -10.69 13.24
C GLY A 76 3.62 -9.63 13.59
N PHE A 77 3.96 -8.69 14.47
CA PHE A 77 3.06 -7.61 14.86
C PHE A 77 2.90 -6.59 13.73
N ALA A 78 4.01 -6.13 13.14
CA ALA A 78 3.98 -5.23 11.99
C ALA A 78 3.26 -5.85 10.78
N TRP A 79 3.47 -7.15 10.53
CA TRP A 79 2.80 -7.88 9.46
C TRP A 79 1.27 -7.95 9.67
N MET A 80 0.82 -8.25 10.89
CA MET A 80 -0.61 -8.29 11.22
C MET A 80 -1.28 -6.95 10.91
N PHE A 81 -0.68 -5.84 11.34
CA PHE A 81 -1.19 -4.51 11.03
C PHE A 81 -1.11 -4.17 9.55
N ALA A 82 -0.03 -4.53 8.86
CA ALA A 82 0.10 -4.31 7.43
C ALA A 82 -0.98 -5.04 6.63
N MET A 83 -1.31 -6.29 6.99
CA MET A 83 -2.42 -7.05 6.40
C MET A 83 -3.78 -6.43 6.74
N LEU A 84 -3.99 -6.01 7.99
CA LEU A 84 -5.25 -5.38 8.40
C LEU A 84 -5.48 -4.07 7.63
N VAL A 85 -4.49 -3.18 7.58
CA VAL A 85 -4.60 -1.88 6.92
C VAL A 85 -4.76 -2.06 5.40
N SER A 86 -3.97 -2.92 4.76
CA SER A 86 -4.08 -3.14 3.31
C SER A 86 -5.39 -3.84 2.93
N GLY A 87 -5.83 -4.83 3.72
CA GLY A 87 -7.10 -5.52 3.52
C GLY A 87 -8.30 -4.61 3.71
N MET A 88 -8.34 -3.84 4.81
CA MET A 88 -9.41 -2.87 5.04
C MET A 88 -9.39 -1.75 3.99
N GLY A 89 -8.21 -1.27 3.59
CA GLY A 89 -8.06 -0.28 2.53
C GLY A 89 -8.67 -0.78 1.21
N LEU A 90 -8.39 -2.02 0.80
CA LEU A 90 -8.99 -2.62 -0.38
C LEU A 90 -10.52 -2.68 -0.29
N LEU A 91 -11.07 -3.12 0.85
CA LEU A 91 -12.52 -3.18 1.07
C LEU A 91 -13.16 -1.78 1.01
N VAL A 92 -12.52 -0.76 1.59
CA VAL A 92 -12.96 0.63 1.54
C VAL A 92 -12.96 1.14 0.09
N ILE A 93 -11.92 0.85 -0.70
CA ILE A 93 -11.87 1.26 -2.12
C ILE A 93 -12.99 0.60 -2.93
N ILE A 94 -13.23 -0.70 -2.72
CA ILE A 94 -14.33 -1.43 -3.37
C ILE A 94 -15.66 -0.82 -2.97
N TYR A 95 -15.86 -0.54 -1.69
CA TYR A 95 -17.08 0.08 -1.17
C TYR A 95 -17.30 1.48 -1.75
N ALA A 96 -16.26 2.32 -1.75
CA ALA A 96 -16.30 3.69 -2.25
C ALA A 96 -16.78 3.77 -3.70
N ARG A 97 -16.43 2.78 -4.53
CA ARG A 97 -16.92 2.67 -5.91
C ARG A 97 -18.45 2.66 -6.00
N TYR A 98 -19.11 1.97 -5.08
CA TYR A 98 -20.58 1.85 -5.05
C TYR A 98 -21.24 2.95 -4.21
N TYR A 99 -20.48 3.55 -3.29
CA TYR A 99 -20.95 4.61 -2.42
C TYR A 99 -20.95 5.99 -3.09
N LEU A 100 -19.89 6.33 -3.86
CA LEU A 100 -19.74 7.64 -4.48
C LEU A 100 -20.66 7.82 -5.70
N SER A 101 -21.30 8.99 -5.77
CA SER A 101 -22.11 9.40 -6.92
C SER A 101 -21.23 9.53 -8.18
N PRO A 102 -21.78 9.34 -9.39
CA PRO A 102 -21.07 9.64 -10.64
C PRO A 102 -20.63 11.10 -10.76
N SER A 103 -21.29 12.02 -10.05
CA SER A 103 -20.96 13.45 -10.02
C SER A 103 -19.85 13.81 -9.04
N ASP A 104 -19.45 12.89 -8.17
CA ASP A 104 -18.44 13.18 -7.15
C ASP A 104 -17.03 13.11 -7.75
N PRO A 105 -16.10 13.98 -7.30
CA PRO A 105 -14.72 13.97 -7.78
C PRO A 105 -13.96 12.78 -7.18
N ALA A 106 -14.13 11.59 -7.77
CA ALA A 106 -13.54 10.34 -7.30
C ALA A 106 -12.01 10.38 -7.19
N ALA A 107 -11.34 11.11 -8.09
CA ALA A 107 -9.88 11.27 -8.08
C ALA A 107 -9.33 11.88 -6.79
N ARG A 108 -10.11 12.73 -6.11
CA ARG A 108 -9.69 13.35 -4.84
C ARG A 108 -9.81 12.40 -3.65
N PHE A 109 -10.62 11.36 -3.78
CA PHE A 109 -10.86 10.40 -2.72
C PHE A 109 -9.82 9.26 -2.71
N HIS A 110 -9.42 8.81 -3.90
CA HIS A 110 -8.49 7.70 -4.12
C HIS A 110 -7.02 8.12 -4.01
#